data_AF-A0A2V8LJJ7-F1
#
_entry.id   AF-A0A2V8LJJ7-F1
#
_cell.length_a   1.000
_cell.length_b   1.000
_cell.length_c   1.000
_cell.angle_alpha   90.00
_cell.angle_beta   90.00
_cell.angle_gamma   90.00
#
_symmetry.space_group_name_H-M   'P 1'
#
loop_
_entity.id
_entity.type
_entity.pdbx_description
1 polymer ?
#
loop_
_entity_poly.entity_id
_entity_poly.type
_entity_poly.pdbx_seq_one_letter_code
_entity_poly.pdbx_strand_id
1 'polypeptide(L)'
;MPDDEVVATLTLIGTTGNHALHDKYELPFNGADRVGRYTQMAVLKPYRGLNLPLYLLLEARRLFVVGNFTHTWLLFRADRAIASRFCRMLDFSASSHIVQGEEGPCRVLLRAERTHRADLADLQTRRFLDKVRPKQLQVIPPSETGRANAVQRDLSLRSGRPCSGLVREDEWVAH
;
A
#
# COMPACT_ATOMS: atom_id res chain seq x y z
N MET A 1 -21.83 -19.41 9.26
CA MET A 1 -20.48 -18.83 9.48
C MET A 1 -20.68 -17.33 9.49
N PRO A 2 -20.03 -16.55 10.37
CA PRO A 2 -20.05 -15.09 10.19
C PRO A 2 -19.43 -14.83 8.81
N ASP A 3 -20.10 -14.05 7.97
CA ASP A 3 -19.55 -13.66 6.68
C ASP A 3 -18.27 -12.87 6.92
N ASP A 4 -17.15 -13.33 6.36
CA ASP A 4 -15.89 -12.58 6.40
C ASP A 4 -16.08 -11.29 5.60
N GLU A 5 -16.35 -10.18 6.29
CA GLU A 5 -16.52 -8.87 5.68
C GLU A 5 -15.17 -8.28 5.26
N VAL A 6 -15.06 -7.83 4.01
CA VAL A 6 -13.87 -7.11 3.52
C VAL A 6 -13.91 -5.66 4.00
N VAL A 7 -13.12 -5.35 5.02
CA VAL A 7 -13.12 -4.03 5.67
C VAL A 7 -12.05 -3.05 5.15
N ALA A 8 -11.08 -3.56 4.40
CA ALA A 8 -10.01 -2.77 3.81
C ALA A 8 -9.41 -3.45 2.57
N THR A 9 -8.81 -2.66 1.69
CA THR A 9 -8.19 -3.14 0.45
C THR A 9 -6.89 -2.39 0.14
N LEU A 10 -6.02 -3.05 -0.61
CA LEU A 10 -4.78 -2.54 -1.16
C LEU A 10 -4.49 -3.28 -2.47
N THR A 11 -4.22 -2.53 -3.53
CA THR A 11 -3.80 -3.09 -4.82
C THR A 11 -2.30 -2.83 -5.03
N LEU A 12 -1.57 -3.85 -5.47
CA LEU A 12 -0.19 -3.74 -5.93
C LEU A 12 -0.14 -4.04 -7.43
N ILE A 13 0.38 -3.09 -8.22
CA ILE A 13 0.58 -3.27 -9.66
C ILE A 13 2.07 -3.20 -10.01
N GLY A 14 2.53 -4.07 -10.91
CA GLY A 14 3.87 -3.96 -11.49
C GLY A 14 3.93 -2.80 -12.48
N THR A 15 4.94 -1.95 -12.37
CA THR A 15 5.13 -0.77 -13.24
C THR A 15 6.52 -0.72 -13.88
N THR A 16 7.29 -1.81 -13.80
CA THR A 16 8.60 -1.94 -14.48
C THR A 16 8.51 -1.60 -15.97
N GLY A 17 9.44 -0.79 -16.44
CA GLY A 17 9.53 -0.39 -17.86
C GLY A 17 8.44 0.59 -18.32
N ASN A 18 7.54 1.04 -17.44
CA ASN A 18 6.54 2.04 -17.79
C ASN A 18 7.14 3.46 -17.67
N HIS A 19 8.00 3.80 -18.63
CA HIS A 19 8.72 5.09 -18.66
C HIS A 19 7.78 6.28 -18.64
N ALA A 20 6.69 6.26 -19.42
CA ALA A 20 5.71 7.35 -19.44
C ALA A 20 5.09 7.61 -18.05
N LEU A 21 4.82 6.54 -17.28
CA LEU A 21 4.32 6.67 -15.91
C LEU A 21 5.42 7.18 -14.96
N HIS A 22 6.64 6.67 -15.10
CA HIS A 22 7.77 7.06 -14.24
C HIS A 22 8.14 8.51 -14.47
N ASP A 23 8.21 8.96 -15.71
CA ASP A 23 8.47 10.35 -16.10
C ASP A 23 7.37 11.28 -15.58
N LYS A 24 6.09 10.90 -15.72
CA LYS A 24 4.94 11.67 -15.21
C LYS A 24 5.04 11.96 -13.71
N TYR A 25 5.60 11.04 -12.94
CA TYR A 25 5.72 11.15 -11.49
C TYR A 25 7.15 11.42 -11.02
N GLU A 26 8.06 11.79 -11.93
CA GLU A 26 9.46 12.12 -11.67
C GLU A 26 10.20 11.01 -10.89
N LEU A 27 9.91 9.76 -11.23
CA LEU A 27 10.46 8.58 -10.58
C LEU A 27 11.81 8.20 -11.21
N PRO A 28 12.94 8.21 -10.46
CA PRO A 28 14.29 8.10 -11.01
C PRO A 28 14.72 6.64 -11.25
N PHE A 29 13.85 5.81 -11.80
CA PHE A 29 14.13 4.38 -12.01
C PHE A 29 14.93 4.15 -13.29
N ASN A 30 15.86 3.20 -13.23
CA ASN A 30 16.60 2.74 -14.40
C ASN A 30 15.97 1.46 -14.98
N GLY A 31 16.48 1.01 -16.15
CA GLY A 31 15.97 -0.17 -16.83
C GLY A 31 16.15 -1.50 -16.08
N ALA A 32 17.00 -1.56 -15.05
CA ALA A 32 17.20 -2.75 -14.22
C ALA A 32 16.25 -2.80 -13.00
N ASP A 33 15.55 -1.70 -12.70
CA ASP A 33 14.68 -1.62 -11.54
C ASP A 33 13.37 -2.40 -11.72
N ARG A 34 13.05 -3.22 -10.72
CA ARG A 34 11.75 -3.89 -10.62
C ARG A 34 10.85 -3.04 -9.74
N VAL A 35 9.80 -2.45 -10.30
CA VAL A 35 9.04 -1.39 -9.63
C VAL A 35 7.59 -1.81 -9.43
N GLY A 36 7.14 -1.80 -8.18
CA GLY A 36 5.73 -1.98 -7.81
C GLY A 36 5.09 -0.65 -7.42
N ARG A 37 3.80 -0.47 -7.71
CA ARG A 37 3.00 0.67 -7.22
C ARG A 37 1.88 0.17 -6.34
N TYR A 38 1.79 0.68 -5.12
CA TYR A 38 0.61 0.53 -4.29
C TYR A 38 -0.44 1.57 -4.69
N THR A 39 -1.68 1.12 -4.84
CA THR A 39 -2.82 1.96 -5.23
C THR A 39 -4.12 1.42 -4.63
N GLN A 40 -5.20 2.19 -4.78
CA GLN A 40 -6.55 1.83 -4.32
C GLN A 40 -6.59 1.40 -2.84
N MET A 41 -5.75 2.02 -1.99
CA MET A 41 -5.77 1.77 -0.57
C MET A 41 -7.01 2.42 0.04
N ALA A 42 -7.90 1.62 0.64
CA ALA A 42 -9.13 2.10 1.23
C ALA A 42 -9.51 1.29 2.47
N VAL A 43 -10.15 1.97 3.44
CA VAL A 43 -10.66 1.39 4.69
C VAL A 43 -12.09 1.87 4.92
N LEU A 44 -12.98 0.94 5.22
CA LEU A 44 -14.38 1.25 5.55
C LEU A 44 -14.44 2.15 6.80
N LYS A 45 -15.36 3.11 6.80
CA LYS A 45 -15.49 4.15 7.85
C LYS A 45 -15.43 3.61 9.29
N PRO A 46 -16.12 2.53 9.67
CA PRO A 46 -16.10 2.02 11.05
C PRO A 46 -14.75 1.47 11.50
N TYR A 47 -13.86 1.13 10.56
CA TYR A 47 -12.58 0.45 10.83
C TYR A 47 -11.38 1.40 10.68
N ARG A 48 -11.65 2.68 10.46
CA ARG A 48 -10.69 3.78 10.46
C ARG A 48 -10.04 3.91 11.86
N GLY A 49 -8.77 4.30 11.90
CA GLY A 49 -7.96 4.42 13.13
C GLY A 49 -7.33 3.11 13.61
N LEU A 50 -7.69 1.96 13.03
CA LEU A 50 -7.20 0.64 13.47
C LEU A 50 -5.84 0.24 12.87
N ASN A 51 -5.11 1.17 12.27
CA ASN A 51 -3.80 0.91 11.62
C ASN A 51 -3.83 -0.13 10.50
N LEU A 52 -5.01 -0.42 9.91
CA LEU A 52 -5.17 -1.38 8.81
C LEU A 52 -4.24 -1.15 7.61
N PRO A 53 -3.94 0.09 7.19
CA PRO A 53 -2.96 0.34 6.12
C PRO A 53 -1.57 -0.23 6.40
N LEU A 54 -1.11 -0.15 7.65
CA LEU A 54 0.19 -0.69 8.04
C LEU A 54 0.17 -2.21 7.93
N TYR A 55 -0.89 -2.87 8.40
CA TYR A 55 -1.06 -4.32 8.20
C TYR A 55 -1.07 -4.69 6.72
N LEU A 56 -1.84 -3.98 5.89
CA LEU A 56 -1.94 -4.25 4.46
C LEU A 56 -0.60 -4.11 3.75
N LEU A 57 0.16 -3.04 4.02
CA LEU A 57 1.48 -2.86 3.39
C LEU A 57 2.51 -3.87 3.85
N LEU A 58 2.52 -4.24 5.14
CA LEU A 58 3.41 -5.29 5.64
C LEU A 58 3.10 -6.66 5.01
N GLU A 59 1.82 -7.03 4.94
CA GLU A 59 1.43 -8.30 4.34
C GLU A 59 1.65 -8.30 2.81
N ALA A 60 1.35 -7.20 2.13
CA ALA A 60 1.63 -7.06 0.71
C ALA A 60 3.13 -7.15 0.43
N ARG A 61 3.97 -6.53 1.28
CA ARG A 61 5.42 -6.64 1.16
C ARG A 61 5.89 -8.09 1.29
N ARG A 62 5.47 -8.75 2.38
CA ARG A 62 5.83 -10.13 2.69
C ARG A 62 5.42 -11.12 1.61
N LEU A 63 4.22 -10.96 1.05
CA LEU A 63 3.63 -11.92 0.11
C LEU A 63 4.04 -11.66 -1.34
N PHE A 64 4.14 -10.40 -1.75
CA PHE A 64 4.22 -10.05 -3.16
C PHE A 64 5.43 -9.21 -3.54
N VAL A 65 6.07 -8.50 -2.60
CA VAL A 65 7.14 -7.55 -2.92
C VAL A 65 8.53 -8.13 -2.72
N VAL A 66 8.77 -8.77 -1.58
CA VAL A 66 10.08 -9.37 -1.27
C VAL A 66 10.41 -10.40 -2.36
N GLY A 67 11.58 -10.24 -2.99
CA GLY A 67 12.03 -11.06 -4.12
C GLY A 67 11.56 -10.58 -5.51
N ASN A 68 10.46 -9.82 -5.59
CA ASN A 68 9.85 -9.42 -6.86
C ASN A 68 10.12 -7.97 -7.27
N PHE A 69 10.28 -7.05 -6.33
CA PHE A 69 10.53 -5.64 -6.63
C PHE A 69 11.82 -5.15 -5.94
N THR A 70 12.53 -4.23 -6.60
CA THR A 70 13.63 -3.44 -6.01
C THR A 70 13.08 -2.18 -5.35
N HIS A 71 11.98 -1.63 -5.87
CA HIS A 71 11.33 -0.44 -5.35
C HIS A 71 9.82 -0.58 -5.31
N THR A 72 9.19 0.03 -4.31
CA THR A 72 7.75 0.32 -4.34
C THR A 72 7.46 1.80 -4.15
N TRP A 73 6.34 2.25 -4.68
CA TRP A 73 5.90 3.63 -4.52
C TRP A 73 4.38 3.77 -4.42
N LEU A 74 3.93 4.89 -3.87
CA LEU A 74 2.51 5.27 -3.83
C LEU A 74 2.34 6.80 -3.83
N LEU A 75 1.12 7.25 -4.13
CA LEU A 75 0.76 8.66 -4.01
C LEU A 75 0.14 8.91 -2.64
N PHE A 76 0.60 9.96 -1.98
CA PHE A 76 0.11 10.37 -0.67
C PHE A 76 -0.16 11.86 -0.65
N ARG A 77 -1.12 12.32 0.17
CA ARG A 77 -1.49 13.74 0.20
C ARG A 77 -0.29 14.63 0.52
N ALA A 78 -0.12 15.70 -0.25
CA ALA A 78 1.07 16.55 -0.20
C ALA A 78 1.25 17.30 1.11
N ASP A 79 0.14 17.66 1.78
CA ASP A 79 0.10 18.38 3.06
C ASP A 79 0.63 17.55 4.24
N ARG A 80 0.67 16.22 4.08
CA ARG A 80 0.95 15.28 5.18
C ARG A 80 2.14 14.36 4.94
N ALA A 81 2.45 14.05 3.68
CA ALA A 81 3.48 13.08 3.31
C ALA A 81 4.83 13.23 4.04
N ILE A 82 5.30 14.46 4.28
CA ILE A 82 6.62 14.69 4.93
C ILE A 82 6.57 14.41 6.44
N ALA A 83 5.51 14.85 7.13
CA ALA A 83 5.39 14.70 8.59
C ALA A 83 4.81 13.33 9.00
N SER A 84 4.23 12.63 8.04
CA SER A 84 3.47 11.40 8.25
C SER A 84 4.28 10.35 9.01
N ARG A 85 3.73 9.94 10.16
CA ARG A 85 4.29 8.84 10.96
C ARG A 85 4.21 7.52 10.18
N PHE A 86 3.13 7.34 9.42
CA PHE A 86 2.94 6.19 8.56
C PHE A 86 4.09 6.01 7.56
N CYS A 87 4.53 7.09 6.93
CA CYS A 87 5.66 7.06 5.98
C CYS A 87 6.97 6.67 6.68
N ARG A 88 7.25 7.28 7.84
CA ARG A 88 8.46 7.02 8.63
C ARG A 88 8.53 5.59 9.14
N MET A 89 7.41 5.05 9.59
CA MET A 89 7.35 3.69 10.13
C MET A 89 7.71 2.62 9.11
N LEU A 90 7.41 2.86 7.83
CA LEU A 90 7.66 1.93 6.75
C LEU A 90 8.88 2.32 5.88
N ASP A 91 9.70 3.27 6.33
CA ASP A 91 10.89 3.78 5.61
C ASP A 91 10.58 4.28 4.18
N PHE A 92 9.41 4.89 3.99
CA PHE A 92 9.12 5.64 2.76
C PHE A 92 9.78 7.01 2.80
N SER A 93 10.37 7.39 1.67
CA SER A 93 10.90 8.73 1.41
C SER A 93 9.92 9.51 0.53
N ALA A 94 9.50 10.68 1.00
CA ALA A 94 8.61 11.56 0.23
C ALA A 94 9.40 12.38 -0.81
N SER A 95 8.86 12.51 -2.02
CA SER A 95 9.40 13.39 -3.06
C SER A 95 9.32 14.86 -2.65
N SER A 96 10.27 15.68 -3.12
CA SER A 96 10.28 17.12 -2.89
C SER A 96 9.25 17.88 -3.74
N HIS A 97 8.83 17.30 -4.86
CA HIS A 97 7.85 17.85 -5.81
C HIS A 97 6.43 17.40 -5.47
N ILE A 98 5.47 18.27 -5.79
CA ILE A 98 4.03 18.03 -5.65
C ILE A 98 3.46 17.74 -7.04
N VAL A 99 2.74 16.64 -7.16
CA VAL A 99 2.04 16.23 -8.38
C VAL A 99 0.54 16.42 -8.20
N GLN A 100 -0.16 16.77 -9.29
CA GLN A 100 -1.62 16.84 -9.27
C GLN A 100 -2.20 15.43 -9.41
N GLY A 101 -2.83 14.94 -8.35
CA GLY A 101 -3.61 13.69 -8.34
C GLY A 101 -5.09 13.95 -8.60
N GLU A 102 -5.84 12.89 -8.87
CA GLU A 102 -7.29 12.95 -9.12
C GLU A 102 -8.07 13.49 -7.91
N GLU A 103 -7.57 13.23 -6.70
CA GLU A 103 -8.17 13.68 -5.43
C GLU A 103 -7.46 14.92 -4.83
N GLY A 104 -6.57 15.54 -5.61
CA GLY A 104 -5.84 16.74 -5.23
C GLY A 104 -4.32 16.57 -5.14
N PRO A 105 -3.61 17.59 -4.59
CA PRO A 105 -2.16 17.62 -4.57
C PRO A 105 -1.56 16.47 -3.77
N CYS A 106 -0.64 15.74 -4.39
CA CYS A 106 0.02 14.57 -3.81
C CYS A 106 1.53 14.68 -3.90
N ARG A 107 2.23 13.90 -3.08
CA ARG A 107 3.65 13.59 -3.19
C ARG A 107 3.80 12.11 -3.48
N VAL A 108 4.87 11.76 -4.17
CA VAL A 108 5.27 10.37 -4.34
C VAL A 108 5.99 9.95 -3.07
N LEU A 109 5.59 8.81 -2.52
CA LEU A 109 6.35 8.12 -1.50
C LEU A 109 7.07 6.95 -2.15
N LEU A 110 8.38 6.89 -1.97
CA LEU A 110 9.25 5.87 -2.55
C LEU A 110 9.93 5.06 -1.46
N ARG A 111 10.01 3.74 -1.66
CA ARG A 111 10.74 2.83 -0.76
C ARG A 111 11.64 1.91 -1.56
N ALA A 112 12.87 1.76 -1.10
CA ALA A 112 13.82 0.77 -1.61
C ALA A 112 13.66 -0.54 -0.83
N GLU A 113 13.21 -1.59 -1.51
CA GLU A 113 12.71 -2.81 -0.87
C GLU A 113 13.79 -3.79 -0.44
N ARG A 114 14.96 -3.72 -1.09
CA ARG A 114 16.11 -4.60 -0.86
C ARG A 114 17.15 -3.96 0.04
N THR A 115 16.69 -3.27 1.07
CA THR A 115 17.56 -2.56 2.01
C THR A 115 17.34 -3.05 3.43
N HIS A 116 18.42 -3.11 4.21
CA HIS A 116 18.33 -3.43 5.64
C HIS A 116 17.43 -2.45 6.40
N ARG A 117 17.36 -1.18 5.95
CA ARG A 117 16.45 -0.19 6.53
C ARG A 117 14.99 -0.56 6.34
N ALA A 118 14.62 -1.04 5.15
CA ALA A 118 13.26 -1.54 4.90
C ALA A 118 12.91 -2.72 5.82
N ASP A 119 13.81 -3.69 6.00
CA ASP A 119 13.56 -4.84 6.88
C ASP A 119 13.42 -4.44 8.36
N LEU A 120 14.28 -3.53 8.83
CA LEU A 120 14.18 -2.99 10.20
C LEU A 120 12.87 -2.22 10.41
N ALA A 121 12.45 -1.42 9.43
CA ALA A 121 11.21 -0.65 9.50
C ALA A 121 9.99 -1.56 9.59
N ASP A 122 9.96 -2.65 8.80
CA ASP A 122 8.91 -3.67 8.90
C ASP A 122 8.87 -4.33 10.27
N LEU A 123 10.03 -4.73 10.80
CA LEU A 123 10.14 -5.36 12.12
C LEU A 123 9.65 -4.42 13.23
N GLN A 124 10.07 -3.16 13.20
CA GLN A 124 9.67 -2.14 14.17
C GLN A 124 8.17 -1.84 14.07
N THR A 125 7.65 -1.72 12.85
CA THR A 125 6.21 -1.51 12.61
C THR A 125 5.39 -2.69 13.11
N ARG A 126 5.83 -3.93 12.83
CA ARG A 126 5.14 -5.13 13.34
C ARG A 126 5.09 -5.14 14.87
N ARG A 127 6.22 -4.88 15.53
CA ARG A 127 6.28 -4.76 17.00
C ARG A 127 5.38 -3.66 17.55
N PHE A 128 5.25 -2.54 16.84
CA PHE A 128 4.30 -1.49 17.21
C PHE A 128 2.87 -2.00 17.09
N LEU A 129 2.51 -2.61 15.96
CA LEU A 129 1.18 -3.14 15.70
C LEU A 129 0.77 -4.22 16.70
N ASP A 130 1.69 -5.08 17.11
CA ASP A 130 1.44 -6.10 18.13
C ASP A 130 1.08 -5.50 19.50
N LYS A 131 1.65 -4.32 19.84
CA LYS A 131 1.34 -3.59 21.09
C LYS A 131 -0.01 -2.88 21.04
N VAL A 132 -0.41 -2.41 19.86
CA VAL A 132 -1.66 -1.63 19.67
C VAL A 132 -2.78 -2.47 19.04
N ARG A 133 -2.60 -3.80 18.96
CA ARG A 133 -3.50 -4.69 18.23
C ARG A 133 -4.91 -4.61 18.82
N PRO A 134 -5.92 -4.21 18.02
CA PRO A 134 -7.31 -4.29 18.45
C PRO A 134 -7.66 -5.75 18.72
N LYS A 135 -8.35 -6.03 19.83
CA LYS A 135 -8.75 -7.40 20.24
C LYS A 135 -9.57 -8.16 19.19
N GLN A 136 -10.08 -7.47 18.16
CA GLN A 136 -10.98 -8.01 17.13
C GLN A 136 -10.32 -8.27 15.77
N LEU A 137 -9.05 -7.90 15.55
CA LEU A 137 -8.41 -8.10 14.24
C LEU A 137 -7.65 -9.43 14.18
N GLN A 138 -8.18 -10.39 13.41
CA GLN A 138 -7.46 -11.58 12.97
C GLN A 138 -6.96 -11.38 11.53
N VAL A 139 -5.67 -11.63 11.30
CA VAL A 139 -5.10 -11.64 9.95
C VAL A 139 -5.31 -13.04 9.40
N ILE A 140 -6.17 -13.18 8.39
CA ILE A 140 -6.38 -14.45 7.69
C ILE A 140 -5.27 -14.57 6.63
N PRO A 141 -4.33 -15.53 6.75
CA PRO A 141 -3.36 -15.76 5.69
C PRO A 141 -4.09 -16.25 4.43
N PRO A 142 -3.63 -15.88 3.21
CA PRO A 142 -4.21 -16.45 2.01
C PRO A 142 -4.06 -17.97 2.06
N SER A 143 -5.19 -18.68 2.04
CA SER A 143 -5.23 -20.13 2.01
C SER A 143 -4.54 -20.63 0.73
N GLU A 144 -3.70 -21.65 0.85
CA GLU A 144 -2.97 -22.26 -0.27
C GLU A 144 -3.90 -22.95 -1.30
N THR A 145 -5.22 -22.92 -1.10
CA THR A 145 -6.23 -23.56 -1.97
C THR A 145 -6.48 -22.85 -3.30
N GLY A 146 -5.84 -21.70 -3.57
CA GLY A 146 -6.04 -20.91 -4.79
C GLY A 146 -5.14 -21.25 -5.99
N ARG A 147 -4.13 -22.13 -5.86
CA ARG A 147 -3.18 -22.39 -6.95
C ARG A 147 -3.75 -23.17 -8.15
N ALA A 148 -4.98 -23.71 -8.07
CA ALA A 148 -5.53 -24.55 -9.13
C ALA A 148 -6.51 -23.87 -10.11
N ASN A 149 -7.04 -22.67 -9.83
CA ASN A 149 -8.16 -22.12 -10.62
C ASN A 149 -7.93 -20.72 -11.22
N ALA A 150 -6.71 -20.18 -11.18
CA ALA A 150 -6.41 -18.86 -11.74
C ALA A 150 -6.07 -18.86 -13.25
N VAL A 151 -6.38 -19.96 -13.93
CA VAL A 151 -6.45 -19.98 -15.39
C VAL A 151 -7.94 -20.04 -15.74
N GLN A 152 -8.42 -19.02 -16.46
CA GLN A 152 -9.73 -18.99 -17.11
C GLN A 152 -10.90 -18.52 -16.25
N ARG A 153 -11.06 -17.19 -16.16
CA ARG A 153 -12.36 -16.54 -16.39
C ARG A 153 -12.16 -15.08 -16.76
N ASP A 154 -12.11 -14.90 -18.07
CA ASP A 154 -12.15 -13.66 -18.78
C ASP A 154 -13.56 -13.03 -18.71
N LEU A 155 -13.61 -11.70 -18.74
CA LEU A 155 -14.71 -10.83 -19.16
C LEU A 155 -16.10 -11.00 -18.51
N SER A 156 -16.39 -10.19 -17.50
CA SER A 156 -17.67 -9.44 -17.41
C SER A 156 -17.60 -8.34 -16.33
N LEU A 157 -16.92 -7.24 -16.66
CA LEU A 157 -17.00 -5.99 -15.88
C LEU A 157 -18.34 -5.30 -16.20
N ARG A 158 -19.36 -5.54 -15.38
CA ARG A 158 -20.52 -4.64 -15.27
C ARG A 158 -20.18 -3.49 -14.33
N SER A 159 -20.63 -2.32 -14.76
CA SER A 159 -20.40 -1.01 -14.18
C SER A 159 -20.71 -0.92 -12.69
N GLY A 160 -19.70 -0.57 -11.90
CA GLY A 160 -19.85 0.01 -10.57
C GLY A 160 -18.67 0.93 -10.36
N ARG A 161 -18.91 2.24 -10.30
CA ARG A 161 -17.88 3.23 -9.96
C ARG A 161 -17.23 2.84 -8.62
N PRO A 162 -15.90 2.66 -8.54
CA PRO A 162 -15.26 2.58 -7.24
C PRO A 162 -15.23 3.99 -6.64
N CYS A 163 -15.94 4.18 -5.53
CA CYS A 163 -15.78 5.35 -4.66
C CYS A 163 -14.37 5.31 -4.05
N SER A 164 -13.41 5.89 -4.76
CA SER A 164 -12.13 6.27 -4.19
C SER A 164 -12.38 7.45 -3.27
N GLY A 165 -12.33 7.19 -1.96
CA GLY A 165 -12.40 8.22 -0.95
C GLY A 165 -11.22 8.00 -0.02
N LEU A 166 -10.09 8.64 -0.33
CA LEU A 166 -8.96 8.66 0.60
C LEU A 166 -9.40 9.29 1.92
N VAL A 167 -9.27 8.48 2.95
CA VAL A 167 -9.52 8.81 4.34
C VAL A 167 -8.47 9.82 4.81
N ARG A 168 -8.77 10.70 5.77
CA ARG A 168 -7.80 11.65 6.35
C ARG A 168 -6.84 10.91 7.29
N GLU A 169 -5.52 11.20 7.31
CA GLU A 169 -4.51 10.48 8.14
C GLU A 169 -4.92 10.30 9.62
N ASP A 170 -5.64 11.27 10.19
CA ASP A 170 -6.16 11.29 11.57
C ASP A 170 -7.22 10.18 11.79
N GLU A 171 -7.78 9.68 10.70
CA GLU A 171 -8.71 8.56 10.62
C GLU A 171 -8.00 7.24 10.21
N TRP A 172 -6.67 7.17 10.04
CA TRP A 172 -5.98 5.88 9.75
C TRP A 172 -5.16 5.35 10.92
N VAL A 173 -4.68 6.25 11.80
CA VAL A 173 -3.74 5.92 12.87
C VAL A 173 -4.33 6.40 14.20
N ALA A 174 -4.59 5.47 15.13
CA ALA A 174 -4.90 5.84 16.51
C ALA A 174 -3.71 6.61 17.11
N HIS A 175 -3.99 7.82 17.63
CA HIS A 175 -3.02 8.69 18.30
C HIS A 175 -2.42 8.03 19.55
#